data_AF-A0A6V7QFE5-F1
#
_entry.id   AF-A0A6V7QFE5-F1
#
_cell.length_a   1.000
_cell.length_b   1.000
_cell.length_c   1.000
_cell.angle_alpha   90.00
_cell.angle_beta   90.00
_cell.angle_gamma   90.00
#
_symmetry.space_group_name_H-M   'P 1'
#
loop_
_entity.id
_entity.type
_entity.pdbx_description
1 polymer ?
#
loop_
_entity_poly.entity_id
_entity_poly.type
_entity_poly.pdbx_seq_one_letter_code
_entity_poly.pdbx_strand_id
1 'polypeptide(L)'
;MASRASALSCCCCCFFILTSLASAQLSSTFYDSSCPLALLTIETAVVVAVTAERPLLEIVCPQTVSCADILAVAARDSVVALGGPSWTVLLGRRDSTTASLSAANSDLPSPFSSLNGLISAFAKKGLSTSDMVALSGAHTIAGRSVVDGIVRKEGFDDGEFKRR
;
A
#
# COMPACT_ATOMS: atom_id res chain seq x y z
N MET A 1 10.45 -52.58 -47.95
CA MET A 1 10.95 -51.20 -47.82
C MET A 1 9.81 -50.31 -47.34
N ALA A 2 9.98 -49.72 -46.14
CA ALA A 2 9.30 -48.57 -45.49
C ALA A 2 7.76 -48.42 -45.62
N SER A 3 6.97 -48.69 -44.57
CA SER A 3 6.66 -47.83 -43.39
C SER A 3 5.78 -46.62 -43.67
N ARG A 4 4.50 -46.68 -43.27
CA ARG A 4 3.71 -45.53 -42.78
C ARG A 4 2.72 -46.02 -41.71
N ALA A 5 3.15 -46.01 -40.45
CA ALA A 5 2.27 -46.14 -39.30
C ALA A 5 1.75 -44.74 -38.92
N SER A 6 0.43 -44.61 -38.75
CA SER A 6 -0.24 -43.38 -38.30
C SER A 6 0.26 -42.95 -36.92
N ALA A 7 1.15 -41.97 -36.88
CA ALA A 7 1.49 -41.24 -35.67
C ALA A 7 0.47 -40.10 -35.43
N LEU A 8 -0.80 -40.47 -35.20
CA LEU A 8 -1.84 -39.54 -34.73
C LEU A 8 -2.03 -39.70 -33.21
N SER A 9 -0.93 -39.73 -32.46
CA SER A 9 -0.95 -39.90 -30.99
C SER A 9 0.14 -39.08 -30.28
N CYS A 10 0.58 -37.97 -30.88
CA CYS A 10 1.61 -37.10 -30.28
C CYS A 10 1.25 -35.60 -30.38
N CYS A 11 -0.04 -35.27 -30.41
CA CYS A 11 -0.49 -33.86 -30.37
C CYS A 11 -1.28 -33.51 -29.09
N CYS A 12 -1.67 -34.50 -28.28
CA CYS A 12 -2.39 -34.27 -27.02
C CYS A 12 -1.48 -34.04 -25.80
N CYS A 13 -0.17 -34.24 -25.91
CA CYS A 13 0.75 -34.12 -24.77
C CYS A 13 1.51 -32.78 -24.70
N CYS A 14 1.42 -31.92 -25.72
CA CYS A 14 2.15 -30.65 -25.76
C CYS A 14 1.32 -29.44 -25.29
N PHE A 15 0.00 -29.60 -25.10
CA PHE A 15 -0.86 -28.53 -24.56
C PHE A 15 -0.92 -28.48 -23.02
N PHE A 16 -0.19 -29.36 -22.33
CA PHE A 16 -0.15 -29.44 -20.87
C PHE A 16 1.06 -28.75 -20.22
N ILE A 17 1.92 -28.02 -20.96
CA ILE A 17 3.12 -27.39 -20.40
C ILE A 17 3.21 -25.88 -20.71
N LEU A 18 2.12 -25.13 -20.56
CA LEU A 18 2.19 -23.66 -20.55
C LEU A 18 1.19 -23.01 -19.57
N THR A 19 0.83 -23.69 -18.47
CA THR A 19 0.34 -22.95 -17.29
C THR A 19 1.51 -22.20 -16.70
N SER A 20 1.77 -21.00 -17.22
CA SER A 20 2.64 -20.03 -16.59
C SER A 20 2.08 -19.75 -15.21
N LEU A 21 2.62 -20.40 -14.19
CA LEU A 21 2.58 -19.85 -12.84
C LEU A 21 3.48 -18.60 -12.92
N ALA A 22 2.87 -17.47 -13.27
CA ALA A 22 3.49 -16.17 -13.09
C ALA A 22 3.62 -15.94 -11.58
N SER A 23 4.68 -16.46 -10.99
CA SER A 23 5.06 -16.13 -9.63
C SER A 23 5.62 -14.72 -9.63
N ALA A 24 4.89 -13.77 -9.06
CA ALA A 24 5.46 -12.49 -8.69
C ALA A 24 6.42 -12.72 -7.51
N GLN A 25 7.68 -13.03 -7.78
CA GLN A 25 8.71 -13.07 -6.74
C GLN A 25 9.07 -11.64 -6.37
N LEU A 26 8.67 -11.21 -5.18
CA LEU A 26 9.12 -9.94 -4.60
C LEU A 26 10.51 -10.16 -4.00
N SER A 27 11.44 -9.26 -4.33
CA SER A 27 12.74 -9.16 -3.67
C SER A 27 12.84 -7.77 -3.03
N SER A 28 13.42 -7.68 -1.84
CA SER A 28 13.78 -6.40 -1.23
C SER A 28 14.80 -5.63 -2.07
N THR A 29 15.52 -6.34 -2.93
CA THR A 29 16.53 -5.79 -3.85
C THR A 29 16.02 -5.65 -5.28
N PHE A 30 14.71 -5.81 -5.51
CA PHE A 30 14.12 -5.85 -6.85
C PHE A 30 14.46 -4.60 -7.68
N TYR A 31 14.53 -3.43 -7.04
CA TYR A 31 14.88 -2.17 -7.69
C TYR A 31 16.36 -1.80 -7.61
N ASP A 32 17.20 -2.54 -6.90
CA ASP A 32 18.58 -2.11 -6.60
C ASP A 32 19.42 -1.87 -7.86
N SER A 33 19.21 -2.66 -8.91
CA SER A 33 19.92 -2.48 -10.19
C SER A 33 19.20 -1.54 -11.17
N SER A 34 17.87 -1.43 -11.08
CA SER A 34 17.07 -0.63 -12.04
C SER A 34 16.83 0.81 -11.58
N CYS A 35 16.76 1.02 -10.26
CA CYS A 35 16.54 2.29 -9.61
C CYS A 35 17.11 2.23 -8.16
N PRO A 36 18.44 2.38 -7.99
CA PRO A 36 19.11 2.21 -6.69
C PRO A 36 18.67 3.23 -5.63
N LEU A 37 18.05 4.34 -6.05
CA LEU A 37 17.52 5.37 -5.15
C LEU A 37 16.03 5.20 -4.87
N ALA A 38 15.35 4.17 -5.40
CA ALA A 38 13.89 4.03 -5.26
C ALA A 38 13.46 4.00 -3.79
N LEU A 39 14.03 3.09 -2.99
CA LEU A 39 13.67 2.97 -1.57
C LEU A 39 14.01 4.23 -0.79
N LEU A 40 15.20 4.80 -0.98
CA LEU A 40 15.60 6.04 -0.31
C LEU A 40 14.69 7.21 -0.69
N THR A 41 14.30 7.34 -1.96
CA THR A 41 13.40 8.40 -2.43
C THR A 41 12.01 8.22 -1.85
N ILE A 42 11.51 6.99 -1.78
CA ILE A 42 10.18 6.69 -1.20
C ILE A 42 10.19 6.98 0.31
N GLU A 43 11.20 6.50 1.03
CA GLU A 43 11.33 6.73 2.48
C GLU A 43 11.45 8.23 2.80
N THR A 44 12.29 8.96 2.05
CA THR A 44 12.45 10.41 2.25
C THR A 44 11.17 11.17 1.91
N ALA A 45 10.49 10.85 0.81
CA ALA A 45 9.24 11.49 0.45
C ALA A 45 8.17 11.33 1.54
N VAL A 46 8.03 10.13 2.11
CA VAL A 46 7.06 9.88 3.20
C VAL A 46 7.44 10.67 4.46
N VAL A 47 8.71 10.66 4.87
CA VAL A 47 9.16 11.40 6.06
C VAL A 47 8.96 12.91 5.88
N VAL A 48 9.26 13.45 4.69
CA VAL A 48 9.07 14.87 4.40
C VAL A 48 7.59 15.24 4.44
N ALA A 49 6.72 14.45 3.80
CA ALA A 49 5.28 14.71 3.77
C ALA A 49 4.69 14.83 5.19
N VAL A 50 5.03 13.89 6.08
CA VAL A 50 4.51 13.89 7.46
C VAL A 50 5.13 15.00 8.32
N THR A 51 6.42 15.31 8.14
CA THR A 51 7.12 16.27 9.02
C THR A 51 6.96 17.72 8.58
N ALA A 52 6.53 17.99 7.34
CA ALA A 52 6.34 19.34 6.81
C ALA A 52 5.16 20.08 7.45
N GLU A 53 4.11 19.38 7.89
CA GLU A 53 2.91 20.02 8.45
C GLU A 53 3.11 20.52 9.88
N ARG A 54 3.99 19.86 10.65
CA ARG A 54 4.16 20.16 12.08
C ARG A 54 4.67 21.59 12.36
N PRO A 55 5.69 22.13 11.69
CA PRO A 55 6.14 23.51 11.91
C PRO A 55 5.05 24.55 11.63
N LEU A 56 4.21 24.31 10.62
CA LEU A 56 3.09 25.20 10.28
C LEU A 56 2.07 25.24 11.41
N LEU A 57 1.73 24.09 11.98
CA LEU A 57 0.83 23.98 13.12
C LEU A 57 1.44 24.55 14.40
N GLU A 58 2.76 24.43 14.59
CA GLU A 58 3.45 24.99 15.77
C GLU A 58 3.40 26.53 15.79
N ILE A 59 3.32 27.19 14.64
CA ILE A 59 3.14 28.65 14.55
C ILE A 59 1.73 29.06 15.00
N VAL A 60 0.72 28.27 14.64
CA VAL A 60 -0.69 28.61 14.89
C VAL A 60 -1.15 28.16 16.28
N CYS A 61 -0.74 26.97 16.70
CA CYS A 61 -1.13 26.34 17.96
C CYS A 61 0.05 25.54 18.56
N PRO A 62 0.96 26.23 19.28
CA PRO A 62 2.17 25.63 19.84
C PRO A 62 1.88 24.40 20.70
N GLN A 63 2.64 23.32 20.47
CA GLN A 63 2.61 22.06 21.24
C GLN A 63 1.21 21.46 21.46
N THR A 64 0.27 21.74 20.57
CA THR A 64 -1.14 21.37 20.76
C THR A 64 -1.52 20.14 19.94
N VAL A 65 -1.10 20.06 18.68
CA VAL A 65 -1.46 18.98 17.76
C VAL A 65 -0.34 17.94 17.70
N SER A 66 -0.69 16.67 17.92
CA SER A 66 0.27 15.56 17.86
C SER A 66 0.51 15.08 16.43
N CYS A 67 1.69 14.51 16.17
CA CYS A 67 2.00 13.83 14.91
C CYS A 67 1.05 12.66 14.66
N ALA A 68 0.62 11.97 15.71
CA ALA A 68 -0.36 10.89 15.63
C ALA A 68 -1.73 11.37 15.10
N ASP A 69 -2.18 12.57 15.48
CA ASP A 69 -3.42 13.14 14.97
C ASP A 69 -3.27 13.71 13.55
N ILE A 70 -2.11 14.29 13.23
CA ILE A 70 -1.76 14.69 11.85
C ILE A 70 -1.90 13.49 10.91
N LEU A 71 -1.29 12.35 11.24
CA LEU A 71 -1.39 11.13 10.43
C LEU A 71 -2.84 10.66 10.22
N ALA A 72 -3.68 10.77 11.26
CA ALA A 72 -5.09 10.36 11.17
C ALA A 72 -5.90 11.29 10.27
N VAL A 73 -5.66 12.61 10.33
CA VAL A 73 -6.32 13.60 9.48
C VAL A 73 -5.82 13.49 8.03
N ALA A 74 -4.51 13.39 7.82
CA ALA A 74 -3.90 13.23 6.50
C ALA A 74 -4.41 11.97 5.77
N ALA A 75 -4.61 10.86 6.48
CA ALA A 75 -5.19 9.65 5.91
C ALA A 75 -6.63 9.88 5.40
N ARG A 76 -7.47 10.58 6.18
CA ARG A 76 -8.84 10.95 5.76
C ARG A 76 -8.81 11.89 4.57
N ASP A 77 -8.00 12.94 4.63
CA ASP A 77 -7.89 13.94 3.55
C ASP A 77 -7.40 13.32 2.25
N SER A 78 -6.47 12.35 2.32
CA SER A 78 -6.00 11.59 1.16
C SER A 78 -7.13 10.81 0.49
N VAL A 79 -8.00 10.16 1.27
CA VAL A 79 -9.15 9.42 0.72
C VAL A 79 -10.16 10.38 0.07
N VAL A 80 -10.46 11.51 0.71
CA VAL A 80 -11.38 12.52 0.17
C VAL A 80 -10.83 13.16 -1.10
N ALA A 81 -9.54 13.50 -1.14
CA ALA A 81 -8.88 14.07 -2.32
C ALA A 81 -8.95 13.14 -3.54
N LEU A 82 -9.00 11.83 -3.31
CA LEU A 82 -9.13 10.81 -4.36
C LEU A 82 -10.59 10.43 -4.66
N GLY A 83 -11.57 11.20 -4.16
CA GLY A 83 -12.99 10.99 -4.42
C GLY A 83 -13.66 9.94 -3.54
N GLY A 84 -12.98 9.49 -2.48
CA GLY A 84 -13.53 8.58 -1.48
C GLY A 84 -14.44 9.27 -0.45
N PRO A 85 -15.01 8.49 0.48
CA PRO A 85 -15.87 9.03 1.52
C PRO A 85 -15.09 9.90 2.52
N SER A 86 -15.77 10.86 3.12
CA SER A 86 -15.27 11.57 4.31
C SER A 86 -15.85 10.94 5.57
N TRP A 87 -15.09 11.00 6.66
CA TRP A 87 -15.55 10.63 7.99
C TRP A 87 -15.02 11.62 9.04
N THR A 88 -15.63 11.58 10.22
CA THR A 88 -15.17 12.35 11.37
C THR A 88 -13.96 11.65 11.97
N VAL A 89 -12.82 12.34 12.03
CA VAL A 89 -11.61 11.83 12.68
C VAL A 89 -11.68 12.17 14.16
N LEU A 90 -11.63 11.15 15.02
CA LEU A 90 -11.45 11.34 16.46
C LEU A 90 -10.01 11.79 16.73
N LEU A 91 -9.84 12.82 17.56
CA LEU A 91 -8.55 13.46 17.89
C LEU A 91 -8.20 13.28 19.38
N GLY A 92 -6.99 13.66 19.77
CA GLY A 92 -6.46 13.55 21.13
C GLY A 92 -5.40 12.46 21.29
N ARG A 93 -4.85 11.93 20.19
CA ARG A 93 -3.72 11.00 20.27
C ARG A 93 -2.49 11.74 20.77
N ARG A 94 -1.56 11.03 21.42
CA ARG A 94 -0.28 11.57 21.89
C ARG A 94 0.86 10.88 21.16
N ASP A 95 1.93 11.63 20.92
CA ASP A 95 3.12 11.09 20.27
C ASP A 95 3.88 10.15 21.21
N SER A 96 4.29 9.00 20.68
CA SER A 96 5.17 8.08 21.37
C SER A 96 6.60 8.62 21.40
N THR A 97 7.31 8.38 22.49
CA THR A 97 8.76 8.64 22.59
C THR A 97 9.61 7.42 22.19
N THR A 98 8.96 6.31 21.79
CA THR A 98 9.62 5.06 21.42
C THR A 98 8.98 4.45 20.17
N ALA A 99 9.78 3.67 19.44
CA ALA A 99 9.34 2.85 18.32
C ALA A 99 9.68 1.37 18.60
N SER A 100 8.93 0.44 18.01
CA SER A 100 9.14 -1.01 18.22
C SER A 100 9.20 -1.76 16.90
N LEU A 101 10.42 -2.07 16.47
CA LEU A 101 10.67 -2.86 15.26
C LEU A 101 10.12 -4.29 15.39
N SER A 102 10.23 -4.90 16.57
CA SER A 102 9.71 -6.24 16.81
C SER A 102 8.18 -6.29 16.75
N ALA A 103 7.50 -5.26 17.27
CA ALA A 103 6.05 -5.13 17.12
C ALA A 103 5.66 -4.96 15.66
N ALA A 104 6.34 -4.08 14.91
CA ALA A 104 6.07 -3.90 13.48
C ALA A 104 6.21 -5.22 12.69
N ASN A 105 7.29 -5.97 12.92
CA ASN A 105 7.55 -7.24 12.24
C ASN A 105 6.57 -8.36 12.61
N SER A 106 5.90 -8.28 13.76
CA SER A 106 4.97 -9.31 14.24
C SER A 106 3.50 -8.95 14.12
N ASP A 107 3.17 -7.66 14.00
CA ASP A 107 1.80 -7.16 13.93
C ASP A 107 1.36 -6.79 12.52
N LEU A 108 2.29 -6.51 11.60
CA LEU A 108 1.96 -6.21 10.21
C LEU A 108 1.84 -7.51 9.40
N PRO A 109 0.70 -7.77 8.74
CA PRO A 109 0.56 -8.95 7.90
C PRO A 109 1.44 -8.84 6.66
N SER A 110 1.99 -9.98 6.24
CA SER A 110 2.75 -10.08 4.99
C SER A 110 1.79 -10.01 3.80
N PRO A 111 2.21 -9.43 2.65
CA PRO A 111 1.43 -9.53 1.40
C PRO A 111 1.18 -10.97 0.94
N PHE A 112 1.92 -11.95 1.49
CA PHE A 112 1.78 -13.37 1.22
C PHE A 112 1.02 -14.14 2.32
N SER A 113 0.46 -13.45 3.31
CA SER A 113 -0.32 -14.09 4.38
C SER A 113 -1.55 -14.81 3.81
N SER A 114 -1.82 -16.01 4.30
CA SER A 114 -3.08 -16.72 4.00
C SER A 114 -4.27 -15.96 4.59
N LEU A 115 -5.48 -16.24 4.09
CA LEU A 115 -6.71 -15.62 4.62
C LEU A 115 -6.87 -15.81 6.13
N ASN A 116 -6.60 -17.02 6.65
CA ASN A 116 -6.64 -17.27 8.10
C ASN A 116 -5.57 -16.47 8.87
N GLY A 117 -4.40 -16.26 8.26
CA GLY A 117 -3.36 -15.39 8.82
C GLY A 117 -3.81 -13.93 8.90
N LEU A 118 -4.45 -13.42 7.85
CA LEU A 118 -5.02 -12.07 7.83
C LEU A 118 -6.12 -11.90 8.88
N ILE A 119 -7.07 -12.84 8.95
CA ILE A 119 -8.14 -12.83 9.96
C ILE A 119 -7.55 -12.78 11.37
N SER A 120 -6.53 -13.60 11.63
CA SER A 120 -5.86 -13.65 12.94
C SER A 120 -5.13 -12.34 13.27
N ALA A 121 -4.44 -11.75 12.29
CA ALA A 121 -3.71 -10.49 12.45
C ALA A 121 -4.65 -9.32 12.77
N PHE A 122 -5.78 -9.22 12.04
CA PHE A 122 -6.79 -8.19 12.29
C PHE A 122 -7.51 -8.41 13.63
N ALA A 123 -7.84 -9.66 13.98
CA ALA A 123 -8.43 -9.99 15.27
C ALA A 123 -7.52 -9.62 16.45
N LYS A 124 -6.19 -9.76 16.30
CA LYS A 124 -5.21 -9.30 17.30
C LYS A 124 -5.28 -7.79 17.57
N LYS A 125 -5.79 -7.01 16.60
CA LYS A 125 -6.04 -5.57 16.71
C LYS A 125 -7.49 -5.23 17.08
N GLY A 126 -8.30 -6.23 17.43
CA GLY A 126 -9.71 -6.06 17.78
C GLY A 126 -10.62 -5.78 16.59
N LEU A 127 -10.16 -6.08 15.36
CA LEU A 127 -10.92 -5.85 14.14
C LEU A 127 -11.60 -7.14 13.68
N SER A 128 -12.84 -7.01 13.22
CA SER A 128 -13.62 -8.12 12.69
C SER A 128 -13.17 -8.51 11.28
N THR A 129 -13.67 -9.64 10.78
CA THR A 129 -13.46 -10.04 9.38
C THR A 129 -14.08 -9.04 8.39
N SER A 130 -15.17 -8.38 8.78
CA SER A 130 -15.77 -7.30 7.98
C SER A 130 -14.84 -6.09 7.88
N ASP A 131 -14.21 -5.70 9.00
CA ASP A 131 -13.25 -4.59 9.02
C ASP A 131 -12.02 -4.90 8.17
N MET A 132 -11.53 -6.15 8.23
CA MET A 132 -10.43 -6.61 7.38
C MET A 132 -10.77 -6.46 5.89
N VAL A 133 -11.95 -6.89 5.47
CA VAL A 133 -12.40 -6.76 4.07
C VAL A 133 -12.53 -5.30 3.68
N ALA A 134 -13.16 -4.48 4.53
CA ALA A 134 -13.30 -3.05 4.28
C ALA A 134 -11.95 -2.32 4.15
N LEU A 135 -11.01 -2.58 5.07
CA LEU A 135 -9.68 -1.97 5.08
C LEU A 135 -8.78 -2.47 3.95
N SER A 136 -8.98 -3.71 3.49
CA SER A 136 -8.31 -4.21 2.28
C SER A 136 -8.69 -3.42 1.03
N GLY A 137 -9.83 -2.73 1.04
CA GLY A 137 -10.24 -1.78 0.00
C GLY A 137 -9.28 -0.62 -0.21
N ALA A 138 -8.41 -0.29 0.76
CA ALA A 138 -7.37 0.73 0.59
C ALA A 138 -6.40 0.42 -0.58
N HIS A 139 -6.28 -0.84 -0.98
CA HIS A 139 -5.52 -1.23 -2.17
C HIS A 139 -6.17 -0.81 -3.50
N THR A 140 -7.37 -0.24 -3.49
CA THR A 140 -7.97 0.36 -4.70
C THR A 140 -7.19 1.57 -5.22
N ILE A 141 -6.42 2.23 -4.35
CA ILE A 141 -5.58 3.39 -4.69
C ILE A 141 -4.10 2.98 -4.74
N ALA A 142 -3.66 2.10 -3.84
CA ALA A 142 -2.29 1.58 -3.81
C ALA A 142 -2.09 0.46 -4.86
N GLY A 143 -1.92 0.87 -6.12
CA GLY A 143 -1.22 0.15 -7.19
C GLY A 143 -1.27 -1.38 -7.22
N ARG A 144 -2.41 -1.95 -7.65
CA ARG A 144 -2.47 -2.87 -8.80
C ARG A 144 -3.83 -2.73 -9.50
N SER A 145 -3.93 -1.77 -10.42
CA SER A 145 -4.80 -1.90 -11.58
C SER A 145 -4.24 -1.05 -12.71
N VAL A 146 -3.76 -1.74 -13.75
CA VAL A 146 -3.47 -1.17 -15.06
C VAL A 146 -4.82 -0.98 -15.75
N VAL A 147 -5.55 0.08 -15.39
CA VAL A 147 -6.53 0.70 -16.26
C VAL A 147 -6.38 2.20 -16.09
N ASP A 148 -5.79 2.79 -17.12
CA ASP A 148 -5.67 4.23 -17.34
C ASP A 148 -7.05 4.90 -17.21
N GLY A 149 -7.17 5.97 -16.40
CA GLY A 149 -8.35 6.85 -16.48
C GLY A 149 -8.89 7.55 -15.23
N ILE A 150 -8.40 7.33 -14.00
CA ILE A 150 -8.93 8.07 -12.80
C ILE A 150 -7.80 8.54 -11.86
N VAL A 151 -6.77 9.17 -12.41
CA VAL A 151 -5.93 10.07 -11.60
C VAL A 151 -6.05 11.44 -12.24
N ARG A 152 -6.92 12.29 -11.68
CA ARG A 152 -6.72 13.73 -11.88
C ARG A 152 -5.36 14.04 -11.29
N LYS A 153 -4.43 14.45 -12.14
CA LYS A 153 -3.15 15.01 -11.70
C LYS A 153 -3.46 16.27 -10.89
N GLU A 154 -3.58 16.13 -9.58
CA GLU A 154 -3.28 17.21 -8.67
C GLU A 154 -1.76 17.28 -8.62
N GLY A 155 -1.20 18.24 -9.37
CA GLY A 155 0.22 18.53 -9.33
C GLY A 155 0.54 19.18 -7.99
N PHE A 156 1.48 18.59 -7.25
CA PHE A 156 2.16 19.27 -6.16
C PHE A 156 3.24 20.14 -6.79
N ASP A 157 2.86 21.34 -7.22
CA ASP A 157 3.79 22.43 -7.49
C ASP A 157 3.78 23.37 -6.27
N ASP A 158 4.98 23.75 -5.84
CA ASP A 158 5.34 24.88 -4.96
C ASP A 158 4.55 25.21 -3.68
N GLY A 159 3.74 24.28 -3.16
CA GLY A 159 3.11 24.44 -1.83
C GLY A 159 1.85 25.33 -1.83
N GLU A 160 1.26 25.57 -2.99
CA GLU A 160 -0.07 26.18 -3.08
C GLU A 160 -1.13 25.09 -3.33
N PHE A 161 -1.99 24.83 -2.33
CA PHE A 161 -3.20 24.03 -2.53
C PHE A 161 -4.18 24.80 -3.42
N LYS A 162 -4.01 24.69 -4.73
CA LYS A 162 -4.86 25.35 -5.71
C LYS A 162 -6.06 24.49 -6.03
N ARG A 163 -7.18 24.75 -5.34
CA ARG A 163 -8.49 24.25 -5.76
C ARG A 163 -8.80 24.82 -7.15
N ARG A 164 -8.93 23.96 -8.16
CA ARG A 164 -9.69 24.28 -9.37
C ARG A 164 -11.17 24.07 -9.13
#